data_AF-A0A9E3K810-F1
#
_entry.id   AF-A0A9E3K810-F1
#
_cell.length_a   1.000
_cell.length_b   1.000
_cell.length_c   1.000
_cell.angle_alpha   90.00
_cell.angle_beta   90.00
_cell.angle_gamma   90.00
#
_symmetry.space_group_name_H-M   'P 1'
#
loop_
_entity.id
_entity.type
_entity.pdbx_description
1 polymer ?
#
loop_
_entity_poly.entity_id
_entity_poly.type
_entity_poly.pdbx_seq_one_letter_code
_entity_poly.pdbx_strand_id
1 'polypeptide(L)'
;MRLVILSIGRLKQGPERELTERYRERFDDIGRKLGFRGLEVREIPESRARDPATRMSEEAAAISAAIGTKSVLVALDERGENVDSATFASHLGRSRDAQVDNT
;
A
#
# COMPACT_ATOMS: atom_id res chain seq x y z
N MET A 1 -7.04 5.45 11.31
CA MET A 1 -6.86 4.50 10.18
C MET A 1 -5.43 3.96 10.15
N ARG A 2 -5.19 2.70 9.72
CA ARG A 2 -3.85 2.14 9.44
C ARG A 2 -3.65 2.09 7.92
N LEU A 3 -2.46 2.45 7.44
CA LEU A 3 -2.10 2.33 6.03
C LEU A 3 -1.27 1.07 5.81
N VAL A 4 -1.54 0.37 4.71
CA VAL A 4 -0.76 -0.80 4.29
C VAL A 4 -0.40 -0.63 2.83
N ILE A 5 0.89 -0.68 2.53
CA ILE A 5 1.41 -0.80 1.17
C ILE A 5 1.61 -2.28 0.91
N LEU A 6 0.81 -2.84 0.01
CA LEU A 6 0.94 -4.22 -0.48
C LEU A 6 1.66 -4.17 -1.83
N SER A 7 2.82 -4.81 -1.93
CA SER A 7 3.60 -4.87 -3.18
C SER A 7 3.97 -6.30 -3.54
N ILE A 8 4.10 -6.55 -4.84
CA ILE A 8 4.74 -7.75 -5.37
C ILE A 8 6.24 -7.46 -5.56
N GLY A 9 7.07 -8.45 -5.24
CA GLY A 9 8.53 -8.33 -5.26
C GLY A 9 9.09 -7.84 -3.94
N ARG A 10 10.35 -8.21 -3.68
CA ARG A 10 11.09 -7.78 -2.50
C ARG A 10 12.21 -6.84 -2.91
N LEU A 11 12.27 -5.68 -2.28
CA LEU A 11 13.39 -4.77 -2.48
C LEU A 11 14.68 -5.44 -2.02
N LYS A 12 15.68 -5.38 -2.88
CA LYS A 12 17.05 -5.75 -2.51
C LYS A 12 17.64 -4.67 -1.59
N GLN A 13 18.75 -4.99 -0.94
CA GLN A 13 19.53 -3.95 -0.28
C GLN A 13 19.99 -2.94 -1.33
N GLY A 14 19.84 -1.64 -1.02
CA GLY A 14 20.20 -0.57 -1.94
C GLY A 14 19.39 0.71 -1.77
N PRO A 15 19.60 1.68 -2.67
CA PRO A 15 19.05 3.03 -2.57
C PRO A 15 17.52 3.09 -2.47
N GLU A 16 16.80 2.23 -3.16
CA GLU A 16 15.33 2.18 -3.16
C GLU A 16 14.78 1.74 -1.81
N ARG A 17 15.47 0.81 -1.14
CA ARG A 17 15.10 0.36 0.20
C ARG A 17 15.37 1.45 1.24
N GLU A 18 16.52 2.12 1.14
CA GLU A 18 16.86 3.26 1.99
C GLU A 18 15.89 4.43 1.80
N LEU A 19 15.48 4.68 0.55
CA LEU A 19 14.48 5.69 0.22
C LEU A 19 13.13 5.37 0.87
N THR A 20 12.68 4.13 0.73
CA THR A 20 11.43 3.65 1.32
C THR A 20 11.44 3.79 2.83
N GLU A 21 12.54 3.37 3.47
CA GLU A 21 12.70 3.44 4.92
C GLU A 21 12.71 4.89 5.41
N ARG A 22 13.43 5.79 4.73
CA ARG A 22 13.44 7.21 5.06
C ARG A 22 12.05 7.85 5.01
N TYR A 23 11.22 7.46 4.03
CA TYR A 23 9.84 7.96 3.96
C TYR A 23 8.91 7.30 4.99
N ARG A 24 9.19 6.05 5.36
CA ARG A 24 8.50 5.36 6.46
C ARG A 24 8.76 6.06 7.80
N GLU A 25 10.01 6.40 8.10
CA GLU A 25 10.38 7.16 9.30
C GLU A 25 9.69 8.54 9.35
N ARG A 26 9.72 9.27 8.22
CA ARG A 26 9.00 10.55 8.10
C ARG A 26 7.51 10.40 8.34
N PHE A 27 6.91 9.31 7.88
CA PHE A 27 5.51 9.01 8.15
C PHE A 27 5.29 8.74 9.64
N ASP A 28 6.15 7.96 10.30
CA ASP A 28 6.01 7.65 11.72
C ASP A 28 6.07 8.92 12.59
N ASP A 29 6.93 9.89 12.23
CA ASP A 29 7.09 11.17 12.92
C ASP A 29 5.83 12.06 12.88
N ILE A 30 5.12 12.09 11.75
CA ILE A 30 3.98 13.00 11.53
C ILE A 30 2.62 12.29 11.58
N GLY A 31 2.57 11.00 11.25
CA GLY A 31 1.36 10.25 10.94
C GLY A 31 0.40 10.18 12.12
N ARG A 32 0.92 10.01 13.35
CA ARG A 32 0.10 10.01 14.57
C ARG A 32 -0.60 11.35 14.79
N LYS A 33 0.09 12.47 14.56
CA LYS A 33 -0.49 13.82 14.67
C LYS A 33 -1.58 14.05 13.62
N LEU A 34 -1.50 13.35 12.50
CA LEU A 34 -2.47 13.39 11.40
C LEU A 34 -3.59 12.33 11.52
N GLY A 35 -3.67 11.59 12.64
CA GLY A 35 -4.72 10.60 12.89
C GLY A 35 -4.53 9.24 12.19
N PHE A 36 -3.33 8.99 11.66
CA PHE A 36 -2.94 7.66 11.18
C PHE A 36 -2.29 6.85 12.32
N ARG A 37 -2.69 5.58 12.45
CA ARG A 37 -2.23 4.68 13.52
C ARG A 37 -0.90 3.98 13.19
N GLY A 38 -0.51 3.97 11.92
CA GLY A 38 0.74 3.37 11.45
C GLY A 38 0.73 3.13 9.95
N LEU A 39 1.93 2.93 9.40
CA LEU A 39 2.19 2.51 8.02
C LEU A 39 2.91 1.16 8.06
N GLU A 40 2.38 0.20 7.32
CA GLU A 40 3.00 -1.11 7.13
C GLU A 40 3.33 -1.31 5.66
N VAL A 41 4.52 -1.83 5.38
CA VAL A 41 4.90 -2.27 4.02
C VAL A 41 4.95 -3.79 4.04
N ARG A 42 4.13 -4.44 3.23
CA ARG A 42 4.12 -5.90 3.06
C ARG A 42 4.53 -6.26 1.64
N GLU A 43 5.63 -6.99 1.56
CA GLU A 43 6.19 -7.46 0.30
C GLU A 43 5.82 -8.93 0.09
N ILE A 44 5.04 -9.20 -0.95
CA ILE A 44 4.68 -10.55 -1.39
C ILE A 44 5.70 -10.99 -2.44
N PRO A 45 6.31 -12.18 -2.33
CA PRO A 45 7.20 -12.69 -3.36
C PRO A 45 6.53 -12.77 -4.73
N GLU A 46 7.28 -12.45 -5.79
CA GLU A 46 6.87 -12.69 -7.18
C GLU A 46 6.55 -14.17 -7.41
N SER A 47 5.53 -14.43 -8.23
CA SER A 47 5.23 -15.81 -8.61
C SER A 47 6.35 -16.38 -9.49
N ARG A 48 6.62 -17.67 -9.30
CA ARG A 48 7.62 -18.42 -10.07
C ARG A 48 7.05 -18.99 -11.38
N ALA A 49 5.78 -18.75 -11.68
CA ALA A 49 5.15 -19.20 -12.90
C ALA A 49 5.81 -18.53 -14.12
N ARG A 50 6.07 -19.32 -15.16
CA ARG A 50 6.69 -18.83 -16.40
C ARG A 50 5.69 -18.12 -17.31
N ASP A 51 4.44 -18.55 -17.27
CA ASP A 51 3.34 -17.97 -18.04
C ASP A 51 2.83 -16.68 -17.38
N PRO A 52 2.75 -15.56 -18.11
CA PRO A 52 2.30 -14.28 -17.55
C PRO A 52 0.89 -14.32 -16.96
N ALA A 53 -0.06 -15.03 -17.58
CA ALA A 53 -1.44 -15.07 -17.09
C ALA A 53 -1.54 -15.85 -15.77
N THR A 54 -0.84 -16.97 -15.68
CA THR A 54 -0.72 -17.77 -14.46
C THR A 54 -0.05 -16.97 -13.34
N ARG A 55 1.07 -16.30 -13.63
CA ARG A 55 1.77 -15.43 -12.68
C ARG A 55 0.86 -14.33 -12.12
N MET A 56 0.14 -13.63 -13.00
CA MET A 56 -0.79 -12.57 -12.60
C MET A 56 -1.93 -13.11 -11.73
N SER A 57 -2.47 -14.30 -12.05
CA SER A 57 -3.51 -14.94 -11.24
C SER A 57 -3.02 -15.34 -9.85
N GLU A 58 -1.80 -15.88 -9.74
CA GLU A 58 -1.20 -16.26 -8.46
C GLU A 58 -0.93 -15.04 -7.58
N GLU A 59 -0.39 -13.97 -8.18
CA GLU A 59 -0.10 -12.71 -7.49
C GLU A 59 -1.40 -12.00 -7.06
N ALA A 60 -2.43 -11.98 -7.90
CA ALA A 60 -3.73 -11.42 -7.57
C ALA A 60 -4.39 -12.17 -6.40
N ALA A 61 -4.29 -13.50 -6.35
CA ALA A 61 -4.79 -14.30 -5.24
C ALA A 61 -4.03 -13.99 -3.94
N ALA A 62 -2.71 -13.85 -4.01
CA ALA A 62 -1.88 -13.49 -2.85
C ALA A 62 -2.19 -12.09 -2.31
N ILE A 63 -2.36 -11.10 -3.20
CA ILE A 63 -2.78 -9.74 -2.82
C ILE A 63 -4.15 -9.77 -2.17
N SER A 64 -5.12 -10.47 -2.79
CA SER A 64 -6.50 -10.57 -2.29
C SER A 64 -6.55 -11.17 -0.89
N ALA A 65 -5.75 -12.20 -0.63
CA ALA A 65 -5.63 -12.82 0.69
C ALA A 65 -4.98 -11.90 1.75
N ALA A 66 -4.17 -10.93 1.33
CA ALA A 66 -3.48 -10.00 2.22
C ALA A 66 -4.30 -8.74 2.56
N ILE A 67 -5.36 -8.45 1.80
CA ILE A 67 -6.27 -7.32 2.04
C ILE A 67 -7.15 -7.60 3.27
N GLY A 68 -7.21 -6.65 4.20
CA GLY A 68 -8.09 -6.75 5.37
C GLY A 68 -9.57 -6.62 5.00
N THR A 69 -10.45 -7.30 5.74
CA THR A 69 -11.90 -7.37 5.50
C THR A 69 -12.62 -6.02 5.42
N LYS A 70 -12.09 -4.98 6.07
CA LYS A 70 -12.63 -3.62 6.05
C LYS A 70 -11.55 -2.62 5.64
N SER A 71 -11.16 -2.66 4.37
CA SER A 71 -10.14 -1.79 3.80
C SER A 71 -10.71 -0.95 2.67
N VAL A 72 -10.30 0.32 2.60
CA VAL A 72 -10.39 1.08 1.34
C VAL A 72 -9.23 0.61 0.46
N LEU A 73 -9.53 0.09 -0.72
CA LEU A 73 -8.52 -0.37 -1.67
C LEU A 73 -8.13 0.77 -2.61
N VAL A 74 -6.82 1.01 -2.72
CA VAL A 74 -6.23 1.90 -3.73
C VAL A 74 -5.26 1.06 -4.56
N ALA A 75 -5.61 0.83 -5.83
CA ALA A 75 -4.76 0.11 -6.77
C ALA A 75 -3.98 1.13 -7.64
N LEU A 76 -2.66 0.96 -7.73
CA LEU A 76 -1.81 1.78 -8.58
C LEU A 76 -1.73 1.12 -9.96
N ASP A 77 -2.36 1.73 -10.96
CA ASP A 77 -2.43 1.23 -12.33
C ASP A 77 -2.17 2.39 -13.30
N GLU A 78 -1.40 2.13 -14.36
CA GLU A 78 -1.06 3.13 -15.39
C GLU A 78 -2.28 3.66 -16.17
N ARG A 79 -3.39 2.92 -16.16
CA ARG A 79 -4.67 3.27 -16.78
C ARG A 79 -5.63 3.94 -15.80
N GLY A 80 -5.21 4.11 -14.54
CA GLY A 80 -6.00 4.74 -13.49
C GLY A 80 -6.12 6.26 -13.67
N GLU A 81 -6.82 6.89 -12.73
CA GLU A 81 -6.93 8.34 -12.67
C GLU A 81 -5.58 8.97 -12.27
N ASN A 82 -5.16 10.00 -12.99
CA ASN A 82 -4.02 10.83 -12.57
C ASN A 82 -4.49 11.82 -11.50
N VAL A 83 -4.17 11.50 -10.24
CA VAL A 83 -4.57 12.30 -9.07
C VAL A 83 -3.39 13.15 -8.61
N ASP A 84 -3.60 14.46 -8.45
CA ASP A 84 -2.57 15.33 -7.86
C ASP A 84 -2.42 15.12 -6.34
N SER A 85 -1.35 15.69 -5.77
CA SER A 85 -1.03 15.51 -4.35
C SER A 85 -2.11 16.02 -3.40
N ALA A 86 -2.76 17.14 -3.73
CA ALA A 86 -3.77 17.76 -2.86
C ALA A 86 -5.07 16.94 -2.84
N THR A 87 -5.46 16.43 -4.01
CA THR A 87 -6.62 15.55 -4.19
C THR A 87 -6.38 14.21 -3.51
N PHE A 88 -5.20 13.63 -3.69
CA PHE A 88 -4.82 12.38 -3.04
C PHE A 88 -4.82 12.51 -1.51
N ALA A 89 -4.24 13.59 -0.97
CA ALA A 89 -4.29 13.87 0.47
C ALA A 89 -5.73 14.02 0.99
N SER A 90 -6.61 14.65 0.20
CA SER A 90 -8.03 14.78 0.54
C SER A 90 -8.75 13.42 0.55
N HIS A 91 -8.41 12.52 -0.38
CA HIS A 91 -8.96 11.15 -0.41
C HIS A 91 -8.58 10.38 0.86
N LEU A 92 -7.31 10.46 1.27
CA LEU A 92 -6.83 9.86 2.51
C LEU A 92 -7.50 10.45 3.75
N GLY A 93 -7.69 11.78 3.79
CA GLY A 93 -8.39 12.46 4.88
C GLY A 93 -9.84 11.99 5.03
N ARG A 94 -10.60 11.94 3.93
CA ARG A 94 -11.98 11.44 3.96
C ARG A 94 -12.07 9.99 4.43
N SER A 95 -11.20 9.11 3.92
CA SER A 95 -11.15 7.70 4.34
C SER A 95 -10.78 7.54 5.81
N ARG A 96 -9.89 8.39 6.33
CA ARG A 96 -9.54 8.43 7.76
C ARG A 96 -10.74 8.83 8.61
N ASP A 97 -11.43 9.90 8.21
CA ASP A 97 -12.51 10.53 8.98
C ASP A 97 -13.79 9.69 8.96
N ALA A 98 -14.02 8.92 7.89
CA ALA A 98 -15.14 7.99 7.77
C ALA A 98 -15.07 6.77 8.72
N GLN A 99 -14.03 6.64 9.56
CA GLN A 99 -13.78 5.52 10.47
C GLN A 99 -14.17 4.16 9.87
N VAL A 100 -13.39 3.68 8.90
CA VAL A 100 -13.46 2.25 8.55
C VAL A 100 -12.89 1.47 9.74
N ASP A 101 -13.77 1.05 10.65
CA ASP A 101 -13.44 0.35 11.88
C ASP A 101 -12.84 -1.02 11.57
N ASN A 102 -11.52 -1.12 11.77
CA ASN A 102 -10.78 -2.37 11.71
C ASN A 102 -10.77 -3.05 13.10
N THR A 103 -11.97 -3.26 13.65
CA THR A 103 -12.20 -4.11 14.84
C THR A 103 -12.69 -5.47 14.37
#